data_AF-A0A961GVE8-F1
#
_entry.id   AF-A0A961GVE8-F1
#
_cell.length_a   1.000
_cell.length_b   1.000
_cell.length_c   1.000
_cell.angle_alpha   90.00
_cell.angle_beta   90.00
_cell.angle_gamma   90.00
#
_symmetry.space_group_name_H-M   'P 1'
#
loop_
_entity.id
_entity.type
_entity.pdbx_description
1 polymer ?
#
loop_
_entity_poly.entity_id
_entity_poly.type
_entity_poly.pdbx_seq_one_letter_code
_entity_poly.pdbx_strand_id
1 'polypeptide(L)'
;GIANRVVSAEELVPTVDDLASRLATAPTRAIALTKALVNRSLESGRQVAFDDEAAAQDWLTASADFDEGIAAFRERRAPEFKGW
;
A
#
# COMPACT_ATOMS: atom_id res chain seq x y z
N GLY A 1 -14.24 -11.74 9.71
CA GLY A 1 -14.37 -12.31 8.37
C GLY A 1 -15.79 -12.12 7.90
N ILE A 2 -15.97 -11.14 7.00
CA ILE A 2 -17.15 -10.64 6.25
C ILE A 2 -16.97 -9.11 6.14
N ALA A 3 -16.65 -8.44 7.26
CA ALA A 3 -16.28 -7.02 7.30
C ALA A 3 -14.91 -6.81 7.96
N ASN A 4 -14.17 -5.79 7.50
CA ASN A 4 -12.90 -5.35 8.10
C ASN A 4 -13.11 -4.41 9.29
N ARG A 5 -14.20 -3.64 9.29
CA ARG A 5 -14.60 -2.71 10.35
C ARG A 5 -16.13 -2.59 10.37
N VAL A 6 -16.71 -2.44 11.55
CA VAL A 6 -18.14 -2.20 11.75
C VAL A 6 -18.27 -0.93 12.58
N VAL A 7 -19.07 0.01 12.09
CA VAL A 7 -19.32 1.33 12.70
C VAL A 7 -20.82 1.62 12.68
N SER A 8 -21.27 2.65 13.40
CA SER A 8 -22.66 3.10 13.32
C SER A 8 -22.96 3.67 11.93
N ALA A 9 -24.26 3.83 11.60
CA ALA A 9 -24.66 4.34 10.30
C ALA A 9 -24.14 5.78 10.06
N GLU A 10 -24.12 6.59 11.11
CA GLU A 10 -23.64 7.98 11.08
C GLU A 10 -22.13 8.06 10.80
N GLU A 11 -21.37 7.09 11.29
CA GLU A 11 -19.91 7.03 11.17
C GLU A 11 -19.42 6.35 9.89
N LEU A 12 -20.31 5.75 9.09
CA LEU A 12 -19.93 4.99 7.90
C LEU A 12 -19.19 5.86 6.88
N VAL A 13 -19.79 6.99 6.49
CA VAL A 13 -19.20 7.90 5.49
C VAL A 13 -17.89 8.50 6.00
N PRO A 14 -17.82 9.10 7.21
CA PRO A 14 -16.55 9.60 7.77
C PRO A 14 -15.44 8.54 7.81
N THR A 15 -15.77 7.30 8.19
CA THR A 15 -14.80 6.20 8.26
C THR A 15 -14.28 5.79 6.88
N VAL A 16 -15.16 5.75 5.87
CA VAL A 16 -14.79 5.43 4.49
C VAL A 16 -13.92 6.55 3.91
N ASP A 17 -14.28 7.81 4.13
CA ASP A 17 -13.55 8.97 3.61
C ASP A 17 -12.15 9.09 4.24
N ASP A 18 -12.00 8.81 5.54
CA ASP A 18 -10.68 8.72 6.19
C ASP A 18 -9.81 7.66 5.51
N LEU A 19 -10.34 6.45 5.35
CA LEU A 19 -9.61 5.34 4.75
C LEU A 19 -9.23 5.65 3.30
N ALA A 20 -10.18 6.14 2.50
CA ALA A 20 -9.96 6.46 1.10
C ALA A 20 -8.92 7.58 0.95
N SER A 21 -9.03 8.65 1.75
CA SER A 21 -8.10 9.77 1.71
C SER A 21 -6.69 9.35 2.07
N ARG A 22 -6.54 8.52 3.11
CA ARG A 22 -5.24 7.97 3.51
C ARG A 22 -4.60 7.10 2.43
N LEU A 23 -5.40 6.28 1.74
CA LEU A 23 -4.88 5.44 0.66
C LEU A 23 -4.54 6.26 -0.58
N ALA A 24 -5.30 7.30 -0.88
CA ALA A 24 -5.10 8.16 -2.05
C ALA A 24 -3.82 9.03 -1.95
N THR A 25 -3.38 9.36 -0.74
CA THR A 25 -2.16 10.17 -0.50
C THR A 25 -0.94 9.35 -0.08
N ALA A 26 -1.08 8.04 0.05
CA ALA A 26 -0.01 7.08 0.36
C ALA A 26 0.71 6.64 -0.94
N PRO A 27 1.78 5.81 -0.89
CA PRO A 27 2.49 5.39 -2.10
C PRO A 27 1.66 4.35 -2.87
N THR A 28 0.80 4.84 -3.75
CA THR A 28 -0.30 4.06 -4.35
C THR A 28 0.18 2.85 -5.15
N ARG A 29 1.34 2.93 -5.82
CA ARG A 29 1.96 1.76 -6.49
C ARG A 29 2.37 0.67 -5.51
N ALA A 30 2.98 1.03 -4.39
CA ALA A 30 3.36 0.07 -3.36
C ALA A 30 2.13 -0.63 -2.78
N ILE A 31 1.05 0.13 -2.51
CA ILE A 31 -0.23 -0.42 -2.03
C ILE A 31 -0.84 -1.37 -3.07
N ALA A 32 -0.87 -0.96 -4.34
CA ALA A 32 -1.44 -1.76 -5.42
C ALA A 32 -0.70 -3.10 -5.60
N LEU A 33 0.64 -3.06 -5.66
CA LEU A 33 1.46 -4.27 -5.77
C LEU A 33 1.32 -5.16 -4.55
N THR A 34 1.37 -4.59 -3.33
CA THR A 34 1.16 -5.37 -2.10
C THR A 34 -0.20 -6.08 -2.10
N LYS A 35 -1.28 -5.38 -2.49
CA LYS A 35 -2.62 -5.98 -2.60
C LYS A 35 -2.65 -7.12 -3.62
N ALA A 36 -2.00 -6.94 -4.78
CA ALA A 36 -1.91 -7.97 -5.81
C ALA A 36 -1.14 -9.21 -5.31
N LEU A 37 0.00 -9.01 -4.64
CA LEU A 37 0.83 -10.09 -4.08
C LEU A 37 0.07 -10.87 -3.00
N VAL A 38 -0.60 -10.19 -2.06
CA VAL A 38 -1.39 -10.86 -1.02
C VAL A 38 -2.49 -11.72 -1.64
N ASN A 39 -3.24 -11.19 -2.61
CA ASN A 39 -4.28 -11.95 -3.29
C ASN A 39 -3.71 -13.16 -4.04
N ARG A 40 -2.60 -12.98 -4.77
CA ARG A 40 -1.95 -14.07 -5.53
C ARG A 40 -1.31 -15.12 -4.62
N SER A 41 -0.88 -14.75 -3.42
CA SER A 41 -0.29 -15.68 -2.45
C SER A 41 -1.28 -16.77 -2.00
N LEU A 42 -2.59 -16.50 -2.09
CA LEU A 42 -3.64 -17.48 -1.77
C LEU A 42 -3.73 -18.61 -2.81
N GLU A 43 -3.21 -18.38 -4.02
CA GLU A 43 -3.28 -19.29 -5.16
C GLU A 43 -1.91 -19.83 -5.56
N SER A 44 -0.84 -19.48 -4.84
CA SER A 44 0.55 -19.80 -5.20
C SER A 44 1.32 -20.46 -4.06
N GLY A 45 2.36 -21.21 -4.43
CA GLY A 45 3.30 -21.77 -3.47
C GLY A 45 4.26 -20.71 -2.93
N ARG A 46 4.80 -20.95 -1.72
CA ARG A 46 5.71 -20.02 -1.04
C ARG A 46 6.88 -19.53 -1.90
N GLN A 47 7.48 -20.40 -2.71
CA GLN A 47 8.60 -20.00 -3.57
C GLN A 47 8.16 -18.97 -4.62
N VAL A 48 7.03 -19.22 -5.28
CA VAL A 48 6.46 -18.31 -6.28
C VAL A 48 6.10 -16.96 -5.64
N ALA A 49 5.54 -16.98 -4.43
CA ALA A 49 5.23 -15.75 -3.70
C ALA A 49 6.48 -14.90 -3.41
N PHE A 50 7.61 -15.53 -3.06
CA PHE A 50 8.88 -14.81 -2.88
C PHE A 50 9.44 -14.27 -4.19
N ASP A 51 9.36 -15.05 -5.28
CA ASP A 51 9.83 -14.60 -6.59
C ASP A 51 9.00 -13.40 -7.10
N ASP A 52 7.67 -13.44 -6.89
CA ASP A 52 6.77 -12.33 -7.22
C ASP A 52 7.04 -11.09 -6.35
N GLU A 53 7.31 -11.28 -5.05
CA GLU A 53 7.67 -10.19 -4.14
C GLU A 53 8.98 -9.54 -4.55
N ALA A 54 10.01 -10.33 -4.88
CA ALA A 54 11.29 -9.81 -5.33
C ALA A 54 11.14 -8.94 -6.58
N ALA A 55 10.39 -9.41 -7.59
CA ALA A 55 10.11 -8.62 -8.78
C ALA A 55 9.35 -7.32 -8.48
N ALA A 56 8.39 -7.35 -7.56
CA ALA A 56 7.68 -6.14 -7.14
C ALA A 56 8.60 -5.14 -6.41
N GLN A 57 9.52 -5.61 -5.58
CA GLN A 57 10.51 -4.76 -4.91
C GLN A 57 11.47 -4.12 -5.91
N ASP A 58 11.93 -4.84 -6.93
CA ASP A 58 12.76 -4.27 -8.00
C ASP A 58 12.06 -3.10 -8.69
N TRP A 59 10.74 -3.20 -8.90
CA TRP A 59 9.96 -2.13 -9.53
C TRP A 59 9.72 -0.95 -8.59
N LEU A 60 9.45 -1.23 -7.31
CA LEU A 60 9.17 -0.20 -6.31
C LEU A 60 10.41 0.60 -5.93
N THR A 61 11.57 -0.04 -5.82
CA THR A 61 12.83 0.63 -5.49
C THR A 61 13.29 1.63 -6.57
N ALA A 62 12.80 1.49 -7.80
CA ALA A 62 13.03 2.43 -8.89
C ALA A 62 12.01 3.58 -8.98
N SER A 63 11.04 3.65 -8.05
CA SER A 63 9.99 4.69 -8.04
C SER A 63 10.42 5.97 -7.33
N ALA A 64 9.82 7.10 -7.71
CA ALA A 64 10.07 8.37 -7.01
C ALA A 64 9.52 8.33 -5.57
N ASP A 65 8.45 7.59 -5.33
CA ASP A 65 7.88 7.38 -3.99
C ASP A 65 8.85 6.63 -3.06
N PHE A 66 9.71 5.75 -3.59
CA PHE A 66 10.73 5.07 -2.79
C PHE A 66 11.80 6.06 -2.34
N ASP A 67 12.34 6.86 -3.26
CA ASP A 67 13.34 7.88 -2.94
C ASP A 67 12.79 8.90 -1.93
N GLU A 68 11.55 9.36 -2.13
CA GLU A 68 10.86 10.27 -1.23
C GLU A 68 10.63 9.65 0.15
N GLY A 69 10.19 8.39 0.21
CA GLY A 69 10.01 7.68 1.48
C GLY A 69 11.30 7.59 2.29
N ILE A 70 12.42 7.29 1.62
CA ILE A 70 13.76 7.26 2.24
C ILE A 70 14.19 8.67 2.70
N ALA A 71 14.01 9.69 1.86
CA ALA A 71 14.38 11.07 2.18
C ALA A 71 13.57 11.60 3.36
N ALA A 72 12.23 11.51 3.30
CA ALA A 72 11.32 11.95 4.35
C ALA A 72 11.62 11.27 5.69
N PHE A 73 11.92 9.97 5.68
CA PHE A 73 12.32 9.23 6.88
C PHE A 73 13.62 9.77 7.49
N ARG A 74 14.66 9.99 6.67
CA ARG A 74 15.95 10.55 7.12
C ARG A 74 15.81 11.96 7.66
N GLU A 75 14.97 12.76 7.03
CA GLU A 75 14.71 14.17 7.38
C GLU A 75 13.68 14.34 8.50
N ARG A 76 13.02 13.26 8.94
CA ARG A 76 11.96 13.26 9.96
C ARG A 76 10.78 14.18 9.62
N ARG A 77 10.39 14.20 8.36
CA ARG A 77 9.22 14.92 7.86
C ARG A 77 8.17 13.95 7.32
N ALA A 78 6.96 14.44 7.10
CA ALA A 78 5.95 13.67 6.38
C ALA A 78 6.38 13.49 4.91
N PRO A 79 6.22 12.29 4.32
CA PRO A 79 6.48 12.07 2.91
C PRO A 79 5.36 12.66 2.02
N GLU A 80 5.74 13.12 0.83
CA GLU A 80 4.84 13.59 -0.22
C GLU A 80 4.84 12.61 -1.40
N PHE A 81 4.02 11.57 -1.30
CA PHE A 81 3.91 10.55 -2.34
C PHE A 81 3.15 11.06 -3.57
N LYS A 82 3.62 10.65 -4.75
CA LYS A 82 3.05 10.99 -6.06
C LYS A 82 2.41 9.79 -6.75
N GLY A 83 2.72 8.57 -6.32
CA GLY A 83 2.18 7.33 -6.89
C GLY A 83 2.97 6.76 -8.08
N TRP A 84 4.23 7.15 -8.28
CA TRP A 84 5.05 6.65 -9.39
C TRP A 84 6.54 6.58 -9.11
#